data_AF-A0A2V5T9L9-F1
#
_entry.id   AF-A0A2V5T9L9-F1
#
_cell.length_a   1.000
_cell.length_b   1.000
_cell.length_c   1.000
_cell.angle_alpha   90.00
_cell.angle_beta   90.00
_cell.angle_gamma   90.00
#
_symmetry.space_group_name_H-M   'P 1'
#
loop_
_entity.id
_entity.type
_entity.pdbx_description
1 polymer ?
#
loop_
_entity_poly.entity_id
_entity_poly.type
_entity_poly.pdbx_seq_one_letter_code
_entity_poly.pdbx_strand_id
1 'polypeptide(L)' 'LEFESMQRAKEWLNCEEYRELRKMRHRTAKTNMIVVEGV' A
#
# COMPACT_ATOMS: atom_id res chain seq x y z
N LEU A 1 3.86 5.99 -5.15
CA LEU A 1 4.84 5.73 -4.08
C LEU A 1 5.96 4.91 -4.70
N GLU A 2 7.20 5.28 -4.45
CA GLU A 2 8.38 4.55 -4.91
C GLU A 2 9.11 4.02 -3.69
N PHE A 3 9.67 2.81 -3.80
CA PHE A 3 10.35 2.12 -2.72
C PHE A 3 11.61 1.46 -3.27
N GLU A 4 12.61 1.27 -2.41
CA GLU A 4 13.88 0.63 -2.74
C GLU A 4 13.71 -0.80 -3.29
N SER A 5 12.63 -1.48 -2.91
CA SER A 5 12.28 -2.81 -3.44
C SER A 5 10.79 -3.09 -3.35
N MET A 6 10.31 -4.07 -4.12
CA MET A 6 8.94 -4.59 -4.00
C MET A 6 8.63 -5.08 -2.58
N GLN A 7 9.62 -5.65 -1.89
CA GLN A 7 9.45 -6.15 -0.52
C GLN A 7 9.13 -4.99 0.43
N ARG A 8 9.87 -3.88 0.35
CA ARG A 8 9.63 -2.68 1.15
C ARG A 8 8.26 -2.06 0.87
N ALA A 9 7.81 -2.08 -0.39
CA ALA A 9 6.46 -1.63 -0.75
C ALA A 9 5.36 -2.48 -0.10
N LYS A 10 5.54 -3.81 -0.05
CA LYS A 10 4.60 -4.73 0.60
C LYS A 10 4.61 -4.58 2.13
N GLU A 11 5.77 -4.37 2.73
CA GLU A 11 5.89 -4.12 4.17
C GLU A 11 5.19 -2.83 4.57
N TRP A 12 5.42 -1.74 3.82
CA TRP A 12 4.73 -0.47 4.04
C TRP A 12 3.21 -0.63 3.96
N LEU A 13 2.70 -1.35 2.96
CA LEU A 13 1.26 -1.57 2.78
C LEU A 13 0.62 -2.36 3.94
N ASN A 14 1.41 -3.14 4.67
CA ASN A 14 0.97 -4.00 5.77
C ASN A 14 1.47 -3.52 7.15
N CYS A 15 2.10 -2.34 7.24
CA CYS A 15 2.57 -1.83 8.52
C CYS A 15 1.39 -1.50 9.46
N GLU A 16 1.65 -1.56 10.76
CA GLU A 16 0.62 -1.40 11.79
C GLU A 16 -0.02 0.00 11.73
N GLU A 17 0.81 1.02 11.53
CA GLU A 17 0.43 2.42 11.47
C GLU A 17 -0.52 2.72 10.30
N TYR A 18 -0.35 2.02 9.17
CA TYR A 18 -1.17 2.25 7.97
C TYR A 18 -2.43 1.37 7.92
N ARG A 19 -2.56 0.38 8.80
CA ARG A 19 -3.63 -0.63 8.75
C ARG A 19 -5.02 -0.02 8.90
N GLU A 20 -5.24 0.83 9.90
CA GLU A 20 -6.56 1.44 10.13
C GLU A 20 -6.90 2.50 9.07
N LEU A 21 -5.90 3.25 8.59
CA LEU A 21 -6.07 4.20 7.49
C LEU A 21 -6.48 3.50 6.19
N ARG A 22 -5.88 2.34 5.91
CA ARG A 22 -6.25 1.50 4.76
C ARG A 22 -7.70 1.01 4.86
N LYS A 23 -8.16 0.59 6.05
CA LYS A 23 -9.56 0.21 6.26
C LYS A 23 -10.50 1.38 5.99
N MET A 24 -10.18 2.58 6.48
CA MET A 24 -10.96 3.79 6.22
C MET A 24 -11.07 4.04 4.71
N ARG A 25 -9.93 4.03 3.99
CA ARG A 25 -9.89 4.24 2.53
C ARG A 25 -10.81 3.26 1.78
N HIS A 26 -10.79 1.98 2.14
CA HIS A 26 -11.65 0.98 1.50
C HIS A 26 -13.14 1.20 1.76
N ARG A 27 -13.51 1.80 2.90
CA ARG A 27 -14.91 2.14 3.21
C ARG A 27 -15.39 3.39 2.48
N THR A 28 -14.51 4.36 2.26
CA THR A 28 -14.90 5.69 1.77
C THR A 28 -14.60 5.91 0.29
N ALA A 29 -13.74 5.09 -0.33
CA ALA A 29 -13.34 5.25 -1.72
C ALA A 29 -13.19 3.90 -2.45
N LYS A 30 -13.64 3.86 -3.71
CA LYS A 30 -13.29 2.77 -4.64
C LYS A 30 -11.94 3.08 -5.26
N THR A 31 -10.94 2.25 -4.98
CA THR A 31 -9.57 2.47 -5.43
C THR A 31 -8.95 1.17 -5.95
N ASN A 32 -8.21 1.26 -7.05
CA ASN A 32 -7.39 0.16 -7.56
C ASN A 32 -5.93 0.46 -7.24
N MET A 33 -5.25 -0.47 -6.58
CA MET A 33 -3.89 -0.29 -6.12
C MET A 33 -3.08 -1.50 -6.58
N ILE A 34 -2.11 -1.25 -7.44
CA ILE A 34 -1.22 -2.26 -8.00
C ILE A 34 0.21 -1.96 -7.53
N VAL A 35 1.00 -3.01 -7.33
CA VAL A 35 2.44 -2.91 -7.06
C VAL A 35 3.13 -3.44 -8.30
N VAL A 36 4.03 -2.64 -8.88
CA VAL A 36 4.76 -2.96 -10.11
C VAL A 36 6.25 -2.97 -9.80
N GLU A 37 6.97 -3.96 -10.31
CA GLU A 37 8.43 -3.99 -10.26
C GLU A 37 8.98 -3.04 -11.34
N GLY A 38 9.87 -2.12 -10.94
CA GLY A 38 10.57 -1.27 -11.90
C GLY A 38 11.56 -2.08 -12.72
N VAL A 39 11.76 -1.70 -13.99
CA VAL A 39 12.76 -2.27 -14.90
C VAL A 39 13.98 -1.36 -14.94
#